data_AF-A0A817RZ15-F1
#
_entry.id   AF-A0A817RZ15-F1
#
_cell.length_a   1.000
_cell.length_b   1.000
_cell.length_c   1.000
_cell.angle_alpha   90.00
_cell.angle_beta   90.00
_cell.angle_gamma   90.00
#
_symmetry.space_group_name_H-M   'P 1'
#
loop_
_entity.id
_entity.type
_entity.pdbx_description
1 polymer ?
#
loop_
_entity_poly.entity_id
_entity_poly.type
_entity_poly.pdbx_seq_one_letter_code
_entity_poly.pdbx_strand_id
1 'polypeptide(L)'
;VPVAFLVMLLIQFLLIIIDRALYLRRNVRGKFFFHFFQVICVHVWLFFVLPAITHITFRDNVAAQFWYLFKCISFGYSSTQVRLGYPKRIAGNFLMKKFNYVNQILYRIYLLIPFLLELRTIMDWIFTDTALGLSSWLQLQDIYSDVYLLKCARWAEQVKTSLN
;
A
#
# COMPACT_ATOMS: atom_id res chain seq x y z
N VAL A 1 -11.50 -23.83 4.12
CA VAL A 1 -10.56 -22.75 4.55
C VAL A 1 -10.90 -22.39 5.99
N PRO A 2 -9.92 -22.22 6.90
CA PRO A 2 -10.19 -21.84 8.28
C PRO A 2 -10.83 -20.45 8.36
N VAL A 3 -11.99 -20.32 9.01
CA VAL A 3 -12.71 -19.04 9.14
C VAL A 3 -11.85 -17.96 9.79
N ALA A 4 -11.03 -18.34 10.78
CA ALA A 4 -10.09 -17.43 11.45
C ALA A 4 -9.09 -16.77 10.48
N PHE A 5 -8.67 -17.49 9.43
CA PHE A 5 -7.75 -16.94 8.42
C PHE A 5 -8.44 -15.90 7.53
N LEU A 6 -9.70 -16.13 7.17
CA LEU A 6 -10.50 -15.16 6.40
C LEU A 6 -10.72 -13.87 7.21
N VAL A 7 -11.10 -14.00 8.48
CA VAL A 7 -11.29 -12.85 9.38
C VAL A 7 -9.99 -12.06 9.53
N MET A 8 -8.87 -12.74 9.70
CA MET A 8 -7.54 -12.11 9.75
C MET A 8 -7.23 -11.33 8.46
N LEU A 9 -7.50 -11.90 7.28
CA LEU A 9 -7.28 -11.22 6.01
C LEU A 9 -8.17 -9.98 5.84
N LEU A 10 -9.45 -10.07 6.23
CA LEU A 10 -10.38 -8.93 6.15
C LEU A 10 -9.95 -7.80 7.08
N ILE A 11 -9.60 -8.11 8.33
CA ILE A 11 -9.06 -7.13 9.28
C ILE A 11 -7.77 -6.53 8.73
N GLN A 12 -6.88 -7.34 8.18
CA GLN A 12 -5.63 -6.88 7.59
C GLN A 12 -5.86 -5.90 6.43
N PHE A 13 -6.83 -6.18 5.57
CA PHE A 13 -7.20 -5.30 4.47
C PHE A 13 -7.76 -3.96 4.96
N LEU A 14 -8.65 -3.98 5.97
CA LEU A 14 -9.18 -2.76 6.59
C LEU A 14 -8.08 -1.93 7.24
N LEU A 15 -7.13 -2.56 7.95
CA LEU A 15 -5.99 -1.87 8.54
C LEU A 15 -5.13 -1.18 7.47
N ILE A 16 -4.92 -1.80 6.29
CA ILE A 16 -4.20 -1.18 5.17
C ILE A 16 -4.93 0.06 4.65
N ILE A 17 -6.26 0.02 4.53
CA ILE A 17 -7.06 1.17 4.09
C ILE A 17 -6.95 2.31 5.10
N ILE A 18 -7.10 2.03 6.40
CA ILE A 18 -7.00 3.05 7.45
C ILE A 18 -5.60 3.67 7.49
N ASP A 19 -4.56 2.84 7.39
CA ASP A 19 -3.17 3.29 7.37
C ASP A 19 -2.91 4.29 6.25
N ARG A 20 -3.49 4.01 5.08
CA ARG A 20 -3.41 4.89 3.91
C ARG A 20 -4.27 6.14 4.03
N ALA A 21 -5.46 6.05 4.63
CA ALA A 21 -6.28 7.21 4.93
C ALA A 21 -5.54 8.21 5.85
N LEU A 22 -4.90 7.69 6.91
CA LEU A 22 -4.07 8.49 7.82
C LEU A 22 -2.87 9.11 7.10
N TYR A 23 -2.25 8.37 6.18
CA TYR A 23 -1.17 8.87 5.33
C TYR A 23 -1.63 10.05 4.45
N LEU A 24 -2.77 9.93 3.78
CA LEU A 24 -3.26 10.96 2.85
C LEU A 24 -3.71 12.23 3.58
N ARG A 25 -4.35 12.08 4.75
CA ARG A 25 -4.73 13.19 5.64
C ARG A 25 -3.55 13.81 6.39
N ARG A 26 -2.35 13.24 6.30
CA ARG A 26 -1.11 13.73 6.95
C ARG A 26 -1.20 13.85 8.47
N ASN A 27 -2.08 13.08 9.11
CA ASN A 27 -2.30 13.16 10.55
C ASN A 27 -1.28 12.32 11.31
N VAL A 28 -0.13 12.91 11.64
CA VAL A 28 0.98 12.22 12.36
C VAL A 28 0.53 11.76 13.76
N ARG A 29 -0.29 12.56 14.46
CA ARG A 29 -0.78 12.20 15.80
C ARG A 29 -1.70 10.97 15.73
N GLY A 30 -2.63 10.97 14.77
CA GLY A 30 -3.50 9.81 14.51
C GLY A 30 -2.70 8.56 14.14
N LYS A 31 -1.69 8.71 13.27
CA LYS A 31 -0.79 7.62 12.89
C LYS A 31 -0.04 7.04 14.10
N PHE A 32 0.40 7.87 15.03
CA PHE A 32 1.10 7.43 16.23
C PHE A 32 0.21 6.54 17.12
N PHE A 33 -1.01 6.99 17.43
CA PHE A 33 -1.95 6.17 18.22
C PHE A 33 -2.34 4.89 17.48
N PHE A 34 -2.57 4.97 16.18
CA PHE A 34 -2.87 3.80 15.35
C PHE A 34 -1.72 2.79 15.31
N HIS A 35 -0.48 3.27 15.24
CA HIS A 35 0.71 2.41 15.29
C HIS A 35 0.78 1.63 16.61
N PHE A 36 0.60 2.32 17.74
CA PHE A 36 0.61 1.68 19.06
C PHE A 36 -0.50 0.63 19.21
N PHE A 37 -1.72 0.99 18.80
CA PHE A 37 -2.86 0.06 18.76
C PHE A 37 -2.56 -1.18 17.90
N GLN A 38 -2.04 -0.99 16.68
CA GLN A 38 -1.76 -2.09 15.76
C GLN A 38 -0.68 -3.04 16.32
N VAL A 39 0.36 -2.52 16.97
CA VAL A 39 1.39 -3.33 17.62
C VAL A 39 0.77 -4.20 18.72
N ILE A 40 -0.03 -3.62 19.61
CA ILE A 40 -0.71 -4.36 20.68
C ILE A 40 -1.64 -5.43 20.10
N CYS A 41 -2.49 -5.07 19.13
CA CYS A 41 -3.41 -6.02 18.51
C CYS A 41 -2.70 -7.22 17.89
N VAL A 42 -1.59 -7.00 17.18
CA VAL A 42 -0.83 -8.10 16.56
C VAL A 42 -0.19 -9.01 17.61
N HIS A 43 0.36 -8.46 18.69
CA HIS A 43 0.94 -9.28 19.76
C HIS A 43 -0.14 -10.07 20.51
N VAL A 44 -1.25 -9.43 20.86
CA VAL A 44 -2.37 -10.11 21.53
C VAL A 44 -2.94 -11.22 20.65
N TRP A 45 -3.12 -10.95 19.36
CA TRP A 45 -3.60 -11.95 18.41
C TRP A 45 -2.65 -13.15 18.28
N LEU A 46 -1.35 -12.89 18.13
CA LEU A 46 -0.36 -13.93 17.88
C LEU A 46 -0.08 -14.80 19.11
N PHE A 47 -0.04 -14.20 20.31
CA PHE A 47 0.28 -14.93 21.55
C PHE A 47 -0.92 -15.55 22.25
N PHE A 48 -2.12 -14.96 22.13
CA PHE A 48 -3.30 -15.47 22.85
C PHE A 48 -4.33 -16.12 21.90
N VAL A 49 -4.71 -15.44 20.82
CA VAL A 49 -5.81 -15.92 19.96
C VAL A 49 -5.37 -17.09 19.08
N LEU A 50 -4.21 -16.98 18.44
CA LEU A 50 -3.71 -18.02 17.53
C LEU A 50 -3.46 -19.36 18.25
N PRO A 51 -2.82 -19.42 19.44
CA PRO A 51 -2.65 -20.67 20.16
C PRO A 51 -3.96 -21.21 20.73
N ALA A 52 -4.90 -20.34 21.12
CA ALA A 52 -6.21 -20.77 21.62
C ALA A 52 -7.08 -21.47 20.56
N ILE A 53 -6.98 -21.07 19.29
CA ILE A 53 -7.74 -21.68 18.18
C ILE A 53 -7.02 -22.89 17.61
N THR A 54 -5.68 -22.80 17.45
CA THR A 54 -4.91 -23.78 16.69
C THR A 54 -4.33 -24.88 17.59
N HIS A 55 -4.26 -24.68 18.91
CA HIS A 55 -3.59 -25.55 19.90
C HIS A 55 -2.11 -25.89 19.62
N ILE A 56 -1.52 -25.28 18.58
CA ILE A 56 -0.13 -25.43 18.20
C ILE A 56 0.67 -24.29 18.83
N THR A 57 1.84 -24.60 19.36
CA THR A 57 2.72 -23.58 19.92
C THR A 57 3.28 -22.67 18.81
N PHE A 58 3.55 -21.40 19.14
CA PHE A 58 4.12 -20.45 18.18
C PHE A 58 5.47 -20.95 17.59
N ARG A 59 6.21 -21.76 18.34
CA ARG A 59 7.51 -22.31 17.93
C ARG A 59 7.39 -23.31 16.77
N ASP A 60 6.28 -24.03 16.69
CA ASP A 60 6.09 -25.07 15.67
C ASP A 60 5.46 -24.52 14.38
N ASN A 61 4.90 -23.31 14.44
CA ASN A 61 4.25 -22.67 13.29
C ASN A 61 5.19 -21.72 12.54
N VAL A 62 5.99 -22.29 11.63
CA VAL A 62 6.94 -21.57 10.78
C VAL A 62 6.27 -20.48 9.93
N ALA A 63 5.04 -20.73 9.44
CA ALA A 63 4.29 -19.75 8.65
C ALA A 63 3.93 -18.49 9.46
N ALA A 64 3.49 -18.67 10.73
CA ALA A 64 3.20 -17.56 11.62
C ALA A 64 4.46 -16.78 12.02
N GLN A 65 5.61 -17.45 12.16
CA GLN A 65 6.90 -16.81 12.43
C GLN A 65 7.34 -15.90 11.27
N PHE A 66 7.27 -16.39 10.03
CA PHE A 66 7.58 -15.56 8.86
C PHE A 66 6.62 -14.38 8.74
N TRP A 67 5.32 -14.61 8.93
CA TRP A 67 4.33 -13.53 8.92
C TRP A 67 4.64 -12.46 9.98
N TYR A 68 4.97 -12.87 11.21
CA TYR A 68 5.34 -11.96 12.28
C TYR A 68 6.64 -11.20 11.99
N LEU A 69 7.64 -11.85 11.40
CA LEU A 69 8.89 -11.20 10.99
C LEU A 69 8.62 -10.07 9.98
N PHE A 70 7.83 -10.33 8.94
CA PHE A 70 7.43 -9.30 7.97
C PHE A 70 6.62 -8.17 8.63
N LYS A 71 5.80 -8.49 9.64
CA LYS A 71 5.08 -7.50 10.43
C LYS A 71 6.01 -6.61 11.24
N CYS A 72 7.01 -7.16 11.91
CA CYS A 72 8.00 -6.40 12.66
C CYS A 72 8.78 -5.45 11.76
N ILE A 73 9.20 -5.90 10.58
CA ILE A 73 9.85 -5.04 9.58
C ILE A 73 8.92 -3.89 9.18
N SER A 74 7.65 -4.18 8.91
CA SER A 74 6.64 -3.18 8.55
C SER A 74 6.42 -2.15 9.68
N PHE A 75 6.43 -2.60 10.94
CA PHE A 75 6.36 -1.71 12.10
C PHE A 75 7.59 -0.80 12.21
N GLY A 76 8.80 -1.31 11.92
CA GLY A 76 10.02 -0.50 11.87
C GLY A 76 9.96 0.61 10.81
N TYR A 77 9.40 0.33 9.64
CA TYR A 77 9.15 1.36 8.62
C TYR A 77 8.10 2.38 9.09
N SER A 78 7.01 1.92 9.71
CA SER A 78 5.93 2.77 10.22
C SER A 78 6.43 3.73 11.33
N SER A 79 7.25 3.25 12.27
CA SER A 79 7.82 4.09 13.33
C SER A 79 8.81 5.12 12.77
N THR A 80 9.63 4.72 11.79
CA THR A 80 10.54 5.64 11.09
C THR A 80 9.77 6.73 10.35
N GLN A 81 8.64 6.38 9.73
CA GLN A 81 7.77 7.34 9.06
C GLN A 81 7.16 8.35 10.04
N VAL A 82 6.68 7.91 11.22
CA VAL A 82 6.16 8.81 12.25
C VAL A 82 7.25 9.74 12.79
N ARG A 83 8.48 9.24 12.94
CA ARG A 83 9.64 10.03 13.38
C ARG A 83 10.05 11.11 12.39
N LEU A 84 10.09 10.79 11.10
CA LEU A 84 10.50 11.73 10.04
C LEU A 84 9.38 12.69 9.61
N GLY A 85 8.12 12.35 9.92
CA GLY A 85 6.94 13.12 9.51
C GLY A 85 6.59 12.95 8.04
N TYR A 86 5.56 13.68 7.59
CA TYR A 86 5.04 13.60 6.21
C TYR A 86 5.54 14.75 5.32
N PRO A 87 5.93 14.48 4.06
CA PRO A 87 6.37 15.52 3.14
C PRO A 87 5.19 16.40 2.67
N LYS A 88 5.49 17.65 2.28
CA LYS A 88 4.48 18.64 1.84
C LYS A 88 3.78 18.28 0.51
N ARG A 89 4.40 17.44 -0.34
CA ARG A 89 3.84 16.97 -1.62
C ARG A 89 3.71 15.45 -1.60
N ILE A 90 2.49 14.95 -1.44
CA ILE A 90 2.15 13.52 -1.40
C ILE A 90 1.45 13.06 -2.69
N ALA A 91 0.91 14.00 -3.47
CA ALA A 91 0.20 13.70 -4.70
C ALA A 91 1.15 13.15 -5.77
N GLY A 92 0.80 11.96 -6.30
CA GLY A 92 1.49 11.30 -7.41
C GLY A 92 1.76 9.81 -7.15
N ASN A 93 1.76 9.01 -8.22
CA ASN A 93 2.13 7.61 -8.12
C ASN A 93 3.65 7.47 -8.00
N PHE A 94 4.13 6.71 -6.99
CA PHE A 94 5.56 6.49 -6.76
C PHE A 94 6.26 5.90 -8.00
N LEU A 95 5.58 4.99 -8.70
CA LEU A 95 6.11 4.33 -9.90
C LEU A 95 6.33 5.31 -11.07
N MET A 96 5.57 6.40 -11.10
CA MET A 96 5.57 7.35 -12.23
C MET A 96 6.57 8.50 -12.09
N LYS A 97 7.47 8.45 -11.10
CA LYS A 97 8.44 9.54 -10.84
C LYS A 97 9.58 9.64 -11.87
N LYS A 98 9.97 8.51 -12.48
CA LYS A 98 11.03 8.45 -13.51
C LYS A 98 10.53 7.69 -14.73
N PHE A 99 11.09 8.03 -15.89
CA PHE A 99 10.79 7.42 -17.19
C PHE A 99 11.93 6.47 -17.57
N ASN A 100 11.96 5.31 -16.93
CA ASN A 100 12.97 4.28 -17.18
C ASN A 100 12.25 2.97 -17.58
N TYR A 101 12.93 2.07 -18.29
CA TYR A 101 12.39 0.74 -18.62
C TYR A 101 11.90 -0.03 -17.39
N VAL A 102 12.67 0.02 -16.29
CA VAL A 102 12.30 -0.64 -15.03
C VAL A 102 10.97 -0.10 -14.50
N ASN A 103 10.80 1.22 -14.45
CA ASN A 103 9.55 1.83 -13.97
C ASN A 103 8.37 1.53 -14.90
N GLN A 104 8.59 1.48 -16.21
CA GLN A 104 7.58 1.10 -17.17
C GLN A 104 7.08 -0.34 -16.94
N ILE A 105 8.00 -1.29 -16.72
CA ILE A 105 7.65 -2.69 -16.44
C ILE A 105 6.92 -2.80 -15.10
N LEU A 106 7.44 -2.16 -14.05
CA LEU A 106 6.80 -2.15 -12.73
C LEU A 106 5.39 -1.56 -12.78
N TYR A 107 5.19 -0.50 -13.59
CA TYR A 107 3.88 0.10 -13.76
C TYR A 107 2.91 -0.81 -14.52
N ARG A 108 3.38 -1.55 -15.54
CA ARG A 108 2.55 -2.57 -16.21
C ARG A 108 2.16 -3.69 -15.26
N ILE A 109 3.08 -4.20 -14.45
CA ILE A 109 2.79 -5.21 -13.42
C ILE A 109 1.73 -4.68 -12.44
N TYR A 110 1.86 -3.43 -12.03
CA TYR A 110 0.88 -2.77 -11.15
C TYR A 110 -0.52 -2.72 -11.77
N LEU A 111 -0.64 -2.49 -13.09
CA LEU A 111 -1.93 -2.51 -13.81
C LEU A 111 -2.53 -3.91 -13.97
N LEU A 112 -1.72 -4.97 -13.95
CA LEU A 112 -2.19 -6.36 -14.06
C LEU A 112 -2.89 -6.86 -12.79
N ILE A 113 -2.66 -6.21 -11.63
CA ILE A 113 -3.28 -6.62 -10.37
C ILE A 113 -4.75 -6.18 -10.39
N PRO A 114 -5.71 -7.13 -10.35
CA PRO A 114 -7.12 -6.78 -10.41
C PRO A 114 -7.53 -5.94 -9.20
N PHE A 115 -8.44 -4.98 -9.41
CA PHE A 115 -9.00 -4.05 -8.41
C PHE A 115 -8.02 -3.11 -7.70
N LEU A 116 -6.70 -3.36 -7.75
CA LEU A 116 -5.74 -2.58 -6.96
C LEU A 116 -5.66 -1.13 -7.42
N LEU A 117 -5.67 -0.88 -8.73
CA LEU A 117 -5.74 0.49 -9.29
C LEU A 117 -7.05 1.17 -8.92
N GLU A 118 -8.18 0.48 -9.09
CA GLU A 118 -9.51 1.04 -8.84
C GLU A 118 -9.70 1.41 -7.37
N LEU A 119 -9.43 0.47 -6.46
CA LEU A 119 -9.52 0.70 -5.01
C LEU A 119 -8.58 1.81 -4.57
N ARG A 120 -7.38 1.87 -5.15
CA ARG A 120 -6.45 2.97 -4.90
C ARG A 120 -7.07 4.31 -5.28
N THR A 121 -7.60 4.42 -6.49
CA THR A 121 -8.14 5.65 -7.04
C THR A 121 -9.36 6.11 -6.24
N ILE A 122 -10.25 5.19 -5.86
CA ILE A 122 -11.45 5.48 -5.06
C ILE A 122 -11.04 6.01 -3.68
N MET A 123 -10.11 5.36 -2.98
CA MET A 123 -9.67 5.81 -1.67
C MET A 123 -8.87 7.11 -1.76
N ASP A 124 -8.03 7.30 -2.78
CA ASP A 124 -7.35 8.57 -3.01
C ASP A 124 -8.38 9.70 -3.26
N TRP A 125 -9.51 9.43 -3.93
CA TRP A 125 -10.63 10.37 -4.10
C TRP A 125 -11.35 10.67 -2.78
N ILE A 126 -11.69 9.65 -1.98
CA ILE A 126 -12.40 9.81 -0.69
C ILE A 126 -11.63 10.69 0.30
N PHE A 127 -10.30 10.53 0.35
CA PHE A 127 -9.46 11.17 1.36
C PHE A 127 -8.74 12.43 0.87
N THR A 128 -8.93 12.83 -0.39
CA THR A 128 -8.39 14.08 -0.95
C THR A 128 -9.51 15.08 -1.14
N ASP A 129 -9.30 16.32 -0.69
CA ASP A 129 -10.27 17.40 -0.90
C ASP A 129 -10.21 17.82 -2.39
N THR A 130 -11.15 17.33 -3.20
CA THR A 130 -11.26 17.60 -4.64
C THR A 130 -12.67 18.04 -5.01
N ALA A 131 -12.79 18.93 -6.00
CA ALA A 131 -14.09 19.35 -6.54
C ALA A 131 -14.63 18.40 -7.61
N LEU A 132 -13.83 17.42 -8.05
CA LEU A 132 -14.20 16.47 -9.10
C LEU A 132 -15.12 15.36 -8.55
N GLY A 133 -16.18 15.05 -9.29
CA GLY A 133 -16.97 13.84 -9.06
C GLY A 133 -16.15 12.56 -9.31
N LEU A 134 -16.58 11.44 -8.71
CA LEU A 134 -15.86 10.16 -8.79
C LEU A 134 -15.60 9.70 -10.24
N SER A 135 -16.60 9.81 -11.12
CA SER A 135 -16.46 9.41 -12.53
C SER A 135 -15.40 10.24 -13.25
N SER A 136 -15.42 11.57 -13.09
CA SER A 136 -14.40 12.45 -13.68
C SER A 136 -13.02 12.21 -13.08
N TRP A 137 -12.93 11.84 -11.80
CA TRP A 137 -11.69 11.48 -11.15
C TRP A 137 -11.10 10.17 -11.69
N LEU A 138 -11.93 9.15 -11.94
CA LEU A 138 -11.53 7.91 -12.58
C LEU A 138 -11.01 8.15 -14.00
N GLN A 139 -11.78 8.91 -14.81
CA GLN A 139 -11.35 9.30 -16.16
C GLN A 139 -10.00 10.03 -16.17
N LEU A 140 -9.78 10.93 -15.20
CA LEU A 140 -8.49 11.63 -15.05
C LEU A 140 -7.34 10.65 -14.78
N GLN A 141 -7.55 9.65 -13.91
CA GLN A 141 -6.52 8.64 -13.62
C GLN A 141 -6.22 7.74 -14.84
N ASP A 142 -7.24 7.37 -15.60
CA ASP A 142 -7.08 6.56 -16.81
C ASP A 142 -6.26 7.32 -17.87
N ILE A 143 -6.62 8.58 -18.15
CA ILE A 143 -5.85 9.45 -19.06
C ILE A 143 -4.41 9.61 -18.55
N TYR A 144 -4.22 9.80 -17.25
CA TYR A 144 -2.88 9.95 -16.66
C TYR A 144 -2.03 8.69 -16.83
N SER A 145 -2.63 7.51 -16.68
CA SER A 145 -2.00 6.21 -16.92
C SER A 145 -1.53 6.06 -18.37
N ASP A 146 -2.40 6.40 -19.34
CA ASP A 146 -2.11 6.28 -20.77
C ASP A 146 -1.01 7.24 -21.21
N VAL A 147 -1.10 8.50 -20.77
CA VAL A 147 -0.07 9.52 -21.04
C VAL A 147 1.28 9.10 -20.46
N TYR A 148 1.30 8.49 -19.26
CA TYR A 148 2.54 7.99 -18.66
C TYR A 148 3.17 6.89 -19.51
N LEU A 149 2.38 5.90 -19.97
CA LEU A 149 2.88 4.81 -20.80
C LEU A 149 3.40 5.31 -22.15
N LEU A 150 2.68 6.23 -22.79
CA LEU A 150 3.10 6.85 -24.04
C LEU A 150 4.43 7.61 -23.87
N LYS A 151 4.58 8.35 -22.77
CA LYS A 151 5.82 9.08 -22.47
C LYS A 151 7.00 8.14 -22.23
N CYS A 152 6.79 7.00 -21.56
CA CYS A 152 7.82 5.97 -21.41
C CYS A 152 8.22 5.35 -22.76
N ALA A 153 7.26 5.13 -23.67
CA ALA A 153 7.55 4.61 -25.01
C ALA A 153 8.38 5.59 -25.85
N ARG A 154 8.03 6.89 -25.84
CA ARG A 154 8.80 7.92 -26.55
C ARG A 154 10.22 8.08 -25.99
N TRP A 155 10.38 7.98 -24.67
CA TRP A 155 11.69 7.99 -24.05
C TRP A 155 12.54 6.78 -24.49
N ALA A 156 11.92 5.59 -24.56
CA ALA A 156 12.59 4.38 -25.05
C ALA A 156 13.05 4.51 -26.51
N GLU A 157 12.25 5.14 -27.38
CA GLU A 157 12.63 5.44 -28.77
C GLU A 157 13.82 6.40 -28.82
N GLN A 158 13.79 7.49 -28.06
CA GLN A 158 14.89 8.47 -28.00
C GLN A 158 16.21 7.84 -27.59
N VAL A 159 16.19 6.99 -26.56
CA VAL A 159 17.39 6.27 -26.10
C VAL A 159 17.92 5.34 -27.18
N LYS A 160 17.04 4.63 -27.89
CA LYS A 160 17.44 3.76 -29.01
C LYS A 160 18.06 4.55 -30.15
N THR A 161 17.51 5.71 -30.51
CA THR A 161 18.08 6.59 -31.53
C THR A 161 19.43 7.16 -31.13
N SER A 162 19.65 7.47 -29.84
CA SER A 162 20.96 7.98 -29.37
C SER A 162 22.09 6.94 -29.35
N LEU A 163 21.75 5.65 -29.47
CA LEU A 163 22.71 4.54 -29.48
C LEU A 163 23.09 4.08 -30.89
N ASN A 164 22.35 4.51 -31.91
CA ASN A 164 22.61 4.24 -33.33
C ASN A 164 23.30 5.44 -33.98
#